data_AF-A0A0R2H969-F1
#
_entry.id   AF-A0A0R2H969-F1
#
_cell.length_a   1.000
_cell.length_b   1.000
_cell.length_c   1.000
_cell.angle_alpha   90.00
_cell.angle_beta   90.00
_cell.angle_gamma   90.00
#
_symmetry.space_group_name_H-M   'P 1'
#
loop_
_entity.id
_entity.type
_entity.pdbx_description
1 polymer ?
#
loop_
_entity_poly.entity_id
_entity_poly.type
_entity_poly.pdbx_seq_one_letter_code
_entity_poly.pdbx_strand_id
1 'polypeptide(L)'
;MAENEDKHVEEVDLEIDPVNTEDIEHDASEAEDSQAPVDDHMVAVRERINELAAKAKTDEGLTEEETKERADLRQEFLENFRKSFRSQIEMLQVYDDDGNEVTPEKVRQIQRDKGLRDD
;
A
#
# COMPACT_ATOMS: atom_id res chain seq x y z
N MET A 1 -7.79 -15.39 41.61
CA MET A 1 -7.76 -14.09 40.92
C MET A 1 -6.59 -14.15 39.97
N ALA A 2 -6.86 -14.30 38.68
CA ALA A 2 -5.82 -14.24 37.65
C ALA A 2 -5.91 -12.84 37.05
N GLU A 3 -4.92 -12.01 37.33
CA GLU A 3 -4.74 -10.73 36.67
C GLU A 3 -4.33 -11.04 35.22
N ASN A 4 -5.27 -10.82 34.29
CA ASN A 4 -4.95 -10.75 32.88
C ASN A 4 -4.28 -9.40 32.65
N GLU A 5 -2.97 -9.43 32.41
CA GLU A 5 -2.22 -8.28 31.93
C GLU A 5 -2.79 -7.88 30.57
N ASP A 6 -3.55 -6.81 30.59
CA ASP A 6 -4.07 -6.12 29.42
C ASP A 6 -2.86 -5.61 28.63
N LYS A 7 -2.46 -6.36 27.59
CA LYS A 7 -1.44 -5.92 26.64
C LYS A 7 -2.04 -4.78 25.84
N HIS A 8 -1.83 -3.58 26.34
CA HIS A 8 -2.07 -2.34 25.62
C HIS A 8 -1.32 -2.43 24.29
N VAL A 9 -2.08 -2.66 23.21
CA VAL A 9 -1.56 -2.59 21.86
C VAL A 9 -1.34 -1.11 21.62
N GLU A 10 -0.07 -0.69 21.64
CA GLU A 10 0.31 0.66 21.26
C GLU A 10 -0.06 0.80 19.77
N GLU A 11 -1.20 1.44 19.48
CA GLU A 11 -1.54 1.86 18.12
C GLU A 11 -0.42 2.80 17.68
N VAL A 12 0.47 2.27 16.83
CA VAL A 12 1.46 3.09 16.15
C VAL A 12 0.68 3.91 15.15
N ASP A 13 0.27 5.10 15.56
CA ASP A 13 -0.17 6.18 14.68
C ASP A 13 1.01 6.51 13.76
N LEU A 14 1.14 5.74 12.69
CA LEU A 14 1.98 6.11 11.57
C LEU A 14 1.35 7.39 11.01
N GLU A 15 1.95 8.53 11.35
CA GLU A 15 1.69 9.83 10.71
C GLU A 15 2.05 9.69 9.23
N ILE A 16 1.14 9.12 8.44
CA ILE A 16 1.25 9.10 6.98
C ILE A 16 0.82 10.47 6.52
N ASP A 17 1.83 11.29 6.19
CA ASP A 17 1.64 12.58 5.53
C ASP A 17 0.59 12.45 4.42
N PRO A 18 -0.34 13.42 4.31
CA PRO A 18 -1.31 13.39 3.23
C PRO A 18 -0.54 13.40 1.90
N VAL A 19 -0.64 12.30 1.15
CA VAL A 19 -0.08 12.20 -0.20
C VAL A 19 -0.62 13.37 -1.00
N ASN A 20 0.27 14.24 -1.47
CA ASN A 20 -0.12 15.35 -2.31
C ASN A 20 -0.46 14.81 -3.70
N THR A 21 -1.74 14.60 -3.98
CA THR A 21 -2.23 14.15 -5.28
C THR A 21 -1.98 15.14 -6.42
N GLU A 22 -1.64 16.40 -6.12
CA GLU A 22 -1.26 17.39 -7.15
C GLU A 22 0.15 17.14 -7.72
N ASP A 23 1.01 16.43 -6.97
CA ASP A 23 2.36 16.04 -7.43
C ASP A 23 2.34 14.70 -8.18
N ILE A 24 1.19 14.01 -8.18
CA ILE A 24 0.99 12.79 -8.97
C ILE A 24 0.44 13.22 -10.33
N GLU A 25 1.33 13.47 -11.28
CA GLU A 25 0.97 13.54 -12.70
C GLU A 25 0.52 12.14 -13.16
N HIS A 26 -0.74 11.81 -12.93
CA HIS A 26 -1.39 10.66 -13.56
C HIS A 26 -2.16 11.18 -14.77
N ASP A 27 -1.62 10.95 -15.96
CA ASP A 27 -2.43 11.00 -17.17
C ASP A 27 -3.45 9.85 -17.09
N ALA A 28 -4.65 10.19 -16.64
CA ALA A 28 -5.75 9.22 -16.52
C ALA A 28 -6.11 8.56 -17.86
N SER A 29 -5.60 9.08 -18.99
CA SER A 29 -5.87 8.52 -20.32
C SER A 29 -4.97 7.34 -20.73
N GLU A 30 -3.85 7.09 -20.02
CA GLU A 30 -2.91 5.99 -20.37
C GLU A 30 -3.00 4.75 -19.45
N ALA A 31 -3.72 4.82 -18.33
CA ALA A 31 -3.68 3.78 -17.29
C ALA A 31 -4.64 2.58 -17.50
N GLU A 32 -5.46 2.58 -18.55
CA GLU A 32 -6.56 1.60 -18.73
C GLU A 32 -6.08 0.17 -19.05
N ASP A 33 -4.87 -0.04 -19.57
CA ASP A 33 -4.49 -1.33 -20.21
C ASP A 33 -3.38 -2.13 -19.50
N SER A 34 -2.80 -1.63 -18.40
CA SER A 34 -1.61 -2.24 -17.77
C SER A 34 -1.75 -2.70 -16.32
N GLN A 35 -2.92 -2.56 -15.69
CA GLN A 35 -3.10 -3.02 -14.31
C GLN A 35 -3.54 -4.49 -14.25
N ALA A 36 -2.87 -5.28 -13.40
CA ALA A 36 -3.41 -6.53 -12.89
C ALA A 36 -4.85 -6.28 -12.40
N PRO A 37 -5.78 -7.25 -12.52
CA PRO A 37 -7.18 -7.06 -12.12
C PRO A 37 -7.21 -6.59 -10.67
N VAL A 38 -7.41 -5.30 -10.50
CA VAL A 38 -7.58 -4.66 -9.21
C VAL A 38 -9.04 -4.85 -8.86
N ASP A 39 -9.30 -5.52 -7.73
CA ASP A 39 -10.65 -5.77 -7.26
C ASP A 39 -11.41 -4.44 -7.22
N ASP A 40 -12.64 -4.41 -7.75
CA ASP A 40 -13.53 -3.23 -7.82
C ASP A 40 -13.64 -2.50 -6.46
N HIS A 41 -13.59 -3.28 -5.38
CA HIS A 41 -13.51 -2.80 -4.00
C HIS A 41 -12.31 -1.88 -3.73
N MET A 42 -11.12 -2.21 -4.22
CA MET A 42 -9.90 -1.44 -3.98
C MET A 42 -9.92 -0.09 -4.73
N VAL A 43 -10.56 -0.04 -5.90
CA VAL A 43 -10.77 1.21 -6.65
C VAL A 43 -11.70 2.13 -5.86
N ALA A 44 -12.82 1.60 -5.37
CA ALA A 44 -13.76 2.36 -4.54
C ALA A 44 -13.12 2.89 -3.25
N VAL A 45 -12.32 2.06 -2.54
CA VAL A 45 -11.59 2.48 -1.33
C VAL A 45 -10.61 3.63 -1.65
N ARG A 46 -9.87 3.52 -2.76
CA ARG A 46 -8.93 4.57 -3.20
C ARG A 46 -9.65 5.90 -3.49
N GLU A 47 -10.77 5.84 -4.21
CA GLU A 47 -11.56 7.03 -4.54
C GLU A 47 -12.08 7.72 -3.29
N ARG A 48 -12.61 6.94 -2.33
CA ARG A 48 -13.08 7.48 -1.06
C ARG A 48 -11.96 8.14 -0.24
N ILE A 49 -10.77 7.53 -0.21
CA ILE A 49 -9.58 8.15 0.42
C ILE A 49 -9.23 9.47 -0.24
N ASN A 50 -9.32 9.57 -1.57
CA ASN A 50 -9.03 10.79 -2.31
C ASN A 50 -10.06 11.89 -2.04
N GLU A 51 -11.35 11.56 -1.95
CA GLU A 51 -12.40 12.51 -1.55
C GLU A 51 -12.12 13.10 -0.16
N LEU A 52 -11.81 12.24 0.82
CA LEU A 52 -11.48 12.66 2.19
C LEU A 52 -10.18 13.47 2.22
N ALA A 53 -9.20 13.13 1.39
CA ALA A 53 -7.96 13.89 1.28
C ALA A 53 -8.19 15.28 0.65
N ALA A 54 -9.02 15.38 -0.39
CA ALA A 54 -9.41 16.65 -0.99
C ALA A 54 -10.18 17.53 0.01
N LYS A 55 -11.09 16.93 0.80
CA LYS A 55 -11.78 17.63 1.87
C LYS A 55 -10.83 18.12 2.97
N ALA A 56 -9.81 17.34 3.32
CA ALA A 56 -8.79 17.75 4.29
C ALA A 56 -8.00 19.00 3.87
N LYS A 57 -7.91 19.27 2.56
CA LYS A 57 -7.23 20.45 1.99
C LYS A 57 -8.10 21.71 1.99
N THR A 58 -9.39 21.62 2.35
CA THR A 58 -10.27 22.80 2.41
C THR A 58 -10.17 23.49 3.76
N ASP A 59 -10.67 24.73 3.85
CA ASP A 59 -10.71 25.49 5.10
C ASP A 59 -11.58 24.84 6.20
N GLU A 60 -12.54 23.96 5.82
CA GLU A 60 -13.36 23.19 6.76
C GLU A 60 -12.61 21.99 7.36
N GLY A 61 -11.64 21.44 6.63
CA GLY A 61 -10.86 20.28 7.04
C GLY A 61 -11.67 19.00 7.18
N LEU A 62 -11.08 18.02 7.88
CA LEU A 62 -11.73 16.75 8.24
C LEU A 62 -12.30 16.84 9.66
N THR A 63 -13.47 16.25 9.85
CA THR A 63 -13.96 15.95 11.20
C THR A 63 -13.18 14.78 11.82
N GLU A 64 -13.30 14.58 13.14
CA GLU A 64 -12.67 13.44 13.83
C GLU A 64 -13.17 12.10 13.27
N GLU A 65 -14.48 12.00 12.96
CA GLU A 65 -15.09 10.81 12.37
C GLU A 65 -14.51 10.50 10.98
N GLU A 66 -14.37 11.52 10.14
CA GLU A 66 -13.82 11.37 8.79
C GLU A 66 -12.31 11.10 8.81
N THR A 67 -11.59 11.62 9.80
CA THR A 67 -10.17 11.32 10.00
C THR A 67 -9.99 9.84 10.33
N LYS A 68 -10.84 9.30 11.20
CA LYS A 68 -10.86 7.87 11.54
C LYS A 68 -11.26 7.02 10.32
N GLU A 69 -12.33 7.38 9.61
CA GLU A 69 -12.73 6.70 8.37
C GLU A 69 -11.57 6.65 7.37
N ARG A 70 -10.86 7.77 7.17
CA ARG A 70 -9.70 7.83 6.29
C ARG A 70 -8.56 6.93 6.76
N ALA A 71 -8.32 6.83 8.06
CA ALA A 71 -7.28 5.97 8.63
C ALA A 71 -7.61 4.49 8.40
N ASP A 72 -8.85 4.09 8.69
CA ASP A 72 -9.35 2.72 8.50
C ASP A 72 -9.26 2.31 7.02
N LEU A 73 -9.72 3.16 6.10
CA LEU A 73 -9.65 2.93 4.66
C LEU A 73 -8.21 2.84 4.16
N ARG A 74 -7.29 3.68 4.68
CA ARG A 74 -5.87 3.63 4.32
C ARG A 74 -5.23 2.33 4.79
N GLN A 75 -5.56 1.85 5.98
CA GLN A 75 -5.05 0.58 6.46
C GLN A 75 -5.49 -0.57 5.55
N GLU A 76 -6.79 -0.63 5.24
CA GLU A 76 -7.33 -1.64 4.32
C GLU A 76 -6.66 -1.60 2.94
N PHE A 77 -6.49 -0.40 2.38
CA PHE A 77 -5.81 -0.22 1.11
C PHE A 77 -4.36 -0.72 1.17
N LEU A 78 -3.61 -0.35 2.22
CA LEU A 78 -2.21 -0.73 2.37
C LEU A 78 -2.02 -2.24 2.57
N GLU A 79 -2.91 -2.90 3.30
CA GLU A 79 -2.86 -4.35 3.49
C GLU A 79 -3.01 -5.10 2.16
N ASN A 80 -4.02 -4.73 1.38
CA ASN A 80 -4.27 -5.30 0.06
C ASN A 80 -3.16 -4.95 -0.94
N PHE A 81 -2.72 -3.68 -0.96
CA PHE A 81 -1.62 -3.23 -1.80
C PHE A 81 -0.33 -3.99 -1.49
N ARG A 82 0.06 -4.13 -0.22
CA ARG A 82 1.28 -4.87 0.18
C ARG A 82 1.22 -6.34 -0.26
N LYS A 83 0.04 -6.97 -0.21
CA LYS A 83 -0.15 -8.34 -0.66
C LYS A 83 0.07 -8.47 -2.17
N SER A 84 -0.58 -7.62 -2.95
CA SER A 84 -0.46 -7.61 -4.41
C SER A 84 0.97 -7.25 -4.85
N PHE A 85 1.57 -6.24 -4.23
CA PHE A 85 2.92 -5.80 -4.52
C PHE A 85 3.98 -6.86 -4.19
N ARG A 86 3.83 -7.57 -3.06
CA ARG A 86 4.69 -8.71 -2.72
C ARG A 86 4.65 -9.78 -3.83
N SER A 87 3.46 -10.14 -4.30
CA SER A 87 3.31 -11.14 -5.36
C SER A 87 3.97 -10.69 -6.67
N GLN A 88 3.96 -9.39 -6.98
CA GLN A 88 4.62 -8.85 -8.17
C GLN A 88 6.15 -8.90 -8.02
N ILE A 89 6.70 -8.43 -6.89
CA ILE A 89 8.15 -8.46 -6.63
C ILE A 89 8.70 -9.88 -6.70
N GLU A 90 7.96 -10.85 -6.18
CA GLU A 90 8.37 -12.26 -6.19
C GLU A 90 8.56 -12.82 -7.61
N MET A 91 7.96 -12.24 -8.64
CA MET A 91 8.12 -12.68 -10.03
C MET A 91 9.22 -11.94 -10.79
N LEU A 92 9.80 -10.88 -10.22
CA LEU A 92 10.80 -10.05 -10.88
C LEU A 92 12.22 -10.44 -10.45
N GLN A 93 13.16 -10.21 -11.37
CA GLN A 93 14.60 -10.22 -11.09
C GLN A 93 15.14 -8.83 -11.43
N VAL A 94 15.91 -8.25 -10.51
CA VAL A 94 16.44 -6.90 -10.64
C VAL A 94 17.92 -6.98 -10.98
N TYR A 95 18.32 -6.28 -12.04
CA TYR A 95 19.70 -6.18 -12.50
C TYR A 95 20.18 -4.73 -12.42
N ASP A 96 21.45 -4.52 -12.10
CA ASP A 96 22.09 -3.21 -12.17
C ASP A 96 22.49 -2.84 -13.62
N ASP A 97 22.98 -1.61 -13.81
CA ASP A 97 23.42 -1.13 -15.13
C ASP A 97 24.60 -1.93 -15.71
N ASP A 98 25.37 -2.58 -14.84
CA ASP A 98 26.49 -3.45 -15.18
C ASP A 98 26.04 -4.90 -15.52
N GLY A 99 24.75 -5.20 -15.39
CA GLY A 99 24.14 -6.50 -15.68
C GLY A 99 24.27 -7.53 -14.56
N ASN A 100 24.68 -7.13 -13.35
CA ASN A 100 24.70 -8.01 -12.18
C ASN A 100 23.32 -8.06 -11.54
N GLU A 101 22.93 -9.25 -11.08
CA GLU A 101 21.66 -9.40 -10.39
C GLU A 101 21.73 -8.82 -8.97
N VAL A 102 20.94 -7.78 -8.72
CA VAL A 102 20.82 -7.08 -7.45
C VAL A 102 19.47 -7.33 -6.76
N THR A 103 18.75 -8.38 -7.17
CA THR A 103 17.55 -8.85 -6.46
C THR A 103 17.84 -9.03 -4.97
N PRO A 104 17.10 -8.41 -4.03
CA PRO A 104 17.39 -8.53 -2.61
C PRO A 104 17.37 -9.99 -2.13
N GLU A 105 18.28 -10.38 -1.22
CA GLU A 105 18.41 -11.77 -0.75
C GLU A 105 17.10 -12.33 -0.18
N LYS A 106 16.32 -11.49 0.51
CA LYS A 106 15.00 -11.89 1.03
C LYS A 106 14.05 -12.34 -0.09
N VAL A 107 14.08 -11.67 -1.24
CA VAL A 107 13.23 -12.00 -2.39
C VAL A 107 13.75 -13.28 -3.05
N ARG A 108 15.06 -13.43 -3.21
CA ARG A 108 15.67 -14.67 -3.72
C ARG A 108 15.31 -15.89 -2.87
N GLN A 109 15.36 -15.77 -1.54
CA GLN A 109 14.97 -16.87 -0.65
C GLN A 109 13.50 -17.26 -0.84
N ILE A 110 12.59 -16.29 -0.93
CA ILE A 110 11.17 -16.55 -1.18
C ILE A 110 10.96 -17.22 -2.54
N GLN A 111 11.71 -16.81 -3.58
CA GLN A 111 11.66 -17.44 -4.90
C GLN A 111 12.14 -18.90 -4.87
N ARG A 112 13.21 -19.21 -4.13
CA ARG A 112 13.70 -20.59 -3.91
C ARG A 112 12.68 -21.44 -3.16
N ASP A 113 12.11 -20.91 -2.08
CA ASP A 113 11.11 -21.62 -1.26
C ASP A 113 9.85 -21.96 -2.08
N LYS A 114 9.53 -21.14 -3.09
CA LYS A 114 8.42 -21.34 -4.03
C LYS A 114 8.79 -22.18 -5.26
N GLY A 115 10.06 -22.58 -5.42
CA GLY A 115 10.55 -23.32 -6.59
C GLY A 115 10.51 -22.51 -7.89
N LEU A 116 10.55 -21.18 -7.80
CA LEU A 116 10.59 -20.30 -8.97
C LEU A 116 12.00 -20.17 -9.56
N ARG A 117 13.02 -20.61 -8.81
CA ARG A 117 14.43 -20.55 -9.16
C ARG A 117 15.21 -21.68 -8.48
N ASP A 118 16.26 -22.14 -9.15
CA ASP A 118 17.05 -23.33 -8.77
C ASP A 118 18.51 -23.01 -8.37
N ASP A 119 18.88 -21.72 -8.36
CA ASP A 119 20.24 -21.23 -8.08
C ASP A 119 20.56 -21.00 -6.59
#